data_AF-A0A9W9SG35-F1
#
_entry.id   AF-A0A9W9SG35-F1
#
_cell.length_a   1.000
_cell.length_b   1.000
_cell.length_c   1.000
_cell.angle_alpha   90.00
_cell.angle_beta   90.00
_cell.angle_gamma   90.00
#
_symmetry.space_group_name_H-M   'P 1'
#
loop_
_entity.id
_entity.type
_entity.pdbx_description
1 polymer ?
#
loop_
_entity_poly.entity_id
_entity_poly.type
_entity_poly.pdbx_seq_one_letter_code
_entity_poly.pdbx_strand_id
1 'polypeptide(L)'
;MTVKQDTASVIAAAESHILSYCADLTSSKFNTSTERATKMATYYLPAISCFADGAITQLCDPSLYVLLIAGPLDKLGGLPELRGHRVEAVSENSAIIWLFLEVDGIAISNVYFFRQMENGTQGFEGGIFDGESWLLKQLPNR
;
A
#
# COMPACT_ATOMS: atom_id res chain seq x y z
N MET A 1 -7.04 -9.87 34.86
CA MET A 1 -7.53 -8.60 34.29
C MET A 1 -6.85 -8.43 32.94
N THR A 2 -7.62 -8.46 31.84
CA THR A 2 -7.09 -8.21 30.51
C THR A 2 -6.93 -6.70 30.37
N VAL A 3 -5.70 -6.18 30.39
CA VAL A 3 -5.43 -4.78 30.10
C VAL A 3 -5.89 -4.54 28.66
N LYS A 4 -6.90 -3.69 28.48
CA LYS A 4 -7.40 -3.31 27.16
C LYS A 4 -6.29 -2.49 26.49
N GLN A 5 -5.70 -3.01 25.41
CA GLN A 5 -4.69 -2.30 24.64
C GLN A 5 -5.28 -0.99 24.11
N ASP A 6 -4.54 0.11 24.23
CA ASP A 6 -4.94 1.38 23.63
C ASP A 6 -4.47 1.44 22.18
N THR A 7 -5.42 1.23 21.28
CA THR A 7 -5.16 1.20 19.84
C THR A 7 -5.53 2.50 19.12
N ALA A 8 -6.00 3.53 19.83
CA ALA A 8 -6.50 4.75 19.19
C ALA A 8 -5.39 5.48 18.40
N SER A 9 -4.18 5.50 18.96
CA SER A 9 -3.00 6.14 18.34
C SER A 9 -2.63 5.49 17.00
N VAL A 10 -2.51 4.15 16.96
CA VAL A 10 -2.11 3.46 15.74
C VAL A 10 -3.18 3.54 14.65
N ILE A 11 -4.47 3.51 15.02
CA ILE A 11 -5.56 3.69 14.07
C ILE A 11 -5.47 5.09 13.43
N ALA A 12 -5.35 6.14 14.24
CA ALA A 12 -5.25 7.51 13.73
C ALA A 12 -4.03 7.70 12.80
N ALA A 13 -2.90 7.10 13.15
CA ALA A 13 -1.70 7.15 12.31
C ALA A 13 -1.89 6.40 10.99
N ALA A 14 -2.43 5.17 11.03
CA ALA A 14 -2.70 4.36 9.86
C ALA A 14 -3.71 5.04 8.91
N GLU A 15 -4.77 5.64 9.45
CA GLU A 15 -5.76 6.46 8.73
C GLU A 15 -5.10 7.65 8.00
N SER A 16 -4.30 8.43 8.72
CA SER A 16 -3.57 9.57 8.13
C SER A 16 -2.61 9.11 7.03
N HIS A 17 -1.92 7.99 7.25
CA HIS A 17 -0.95 7.43 6.33
C HIS A 17 -1.60 6.96 5.03
N ILE A 18 -2.70 6.20 5.10
CA ILE A 18 -3.40 5.72 3.91
C ILE A 18 -4.07 6.85 3.12
N LEU A 19 -4.61 7.87 3.80
CA LEU A 19 -5.18 9.04 3.13
C LEU A 19 -4.11 9.80 2.33
N SER A 20 -2.92 9.99 2.93
CA SER A 20 -1.79 10.65 2.25
C SER A 20 -1.29 9.82 1.05
N TYR A 21 -1.17 8.50 1.23
CA TYR A 21 -0.83 7.58 0.15
C TYR A 21 -1.84 7.64 -1.01
N CYS A 22 -3.14 7.62 -0.70
CA CYS A 22 -4.21 7.70 -1.71
C CYS A 22 -4.21 9.04 -2.45
N ALA A 23 -3.92 10.14 -1.74
CA ALA A 23 -3.83 11.46 -2.35
C ALA A 23 -2.70 11.53 -3.39
N ASP A 24 -1.55 10.88 -3.13
CA ASP A 24 -0.47 10.76 -4.12
C ASP A 24 -0.84 9.77 -5.24
N LEU A 25 -1.39 8.60 -4.91
CA LEU A 25 -1.79 7.57 -5.88
C LEU A 25 -2.80 8.09 -6.91
N THR A 26 -3.75 8.93 -6.49
CA THR A 26 -4.80 9.47 -7.37
C THR A 26 -4.46 10.84 -7.95
N SER A 27 -3.26 11.38 -7.66
CA SER A 27 -2.87 12.72 -8.09
C SER A 27 -2.60 12.81 -9.59
N SER A 28 -3.03 13.89 -10.23
CA SER A 28 -2.61 14.24 -11.59
C SER A 28 -1.26 14.96 -11.66
N LYS A 29 -0.61 15.24 -10.51
CA LYS A 29 0.61 16.07 -10.45
C LYS A 29 1.88 15.40 -10.97
N PHE A 30 1.89 14.08 -11.10
CA PHE A 30 3.05 13.31 -11.55
C PHE A 30 2.98 13.11 -13.06
N ASN A 31 4.09 13.39 -13.76
CA ASN A 31 4.15 13.30 -15.22
C ASN A 31 4.37 11.87 -15.69
N THR A 32 4.95 11.01 -14.84
CA THR A 32 5.23 9.61 -15.15
C THR A 32 4.82 8.68 -14.00
N SER A 33 4.59 7.42 -14.32
CA SER A 33 4.39 6.34 -13.34
C SER A 33 5.58 6.19 -12.42
N THR A 34 6.82 6.30 -12.93
CA THR A 34 8.05 6.24 -12.14
C THR A 34 8.15 7.36 -11.10
N GLU A 35 7.81 8.60 -11.46
CA GLU A 35 7.77 9.71 -10.50
C GLU A 35 6.77 9.45 -9.38
N ARG A 36 5.56 8.99 -9.74
CA ARG A 36 4.52 8.62 -8.79
C ARG A 36 4.97 7.47 -7.89
N ALA A 37 5.51 6.40 -8.48
CA ALA A 37 6.01 5.23 -7.77
C ALA A 37 7.16 5.58 -6.83
N THR A 38 8.05 6.50 -7.22
CA THR A 38 9.12 7.02 -6.36
C THR A 38 8.54 7.71 -5.14
N LYS A 39 7.51 8.54 -5.30
CA LYS A 39 6.84 9.15 -4.16
C LYS A 39 6.10 8.11 -3.31
N MET A 40 5.38 7.19 -3.93
CA MET A 40 4.64 6.14 -3.23
C MET A 40 5.56 5.19 -2.45
N ALA A 41 6.76 4.90 -2.95
CA ALA A 41 7.76 4.10 -2.26
C ALA A 41 8.17 4.70 -0.90
N THR A 42 8.04 6.02 -0.71
CA THR A 42 8.35 6.68 0.58
C THR A 42 7.37 6.34 1.71
N TYR A 43 6.23 5.72 1.40
CA TYR A 43 5.25 5.29 2.40
C TYR A 43 5.55 3.90 2.99
N TYR A 44 6.55 3.20 2.46
CA TYR A 44 6.96 1.87 2.90
C TYR A 44 8.13 1.93 3.88
N LEU A 45 8.20 0.96 4.78
CA LEU A 45 9.35 0.81 5.67
C LEU A 45 10.61 0.38 4.89
N PRO A 46 11.81 0.63 5.43
CA PRO A 46 13.07 0.31 4.76
C PRO A 46 13.26 -1.17 4.39
N ALA A 47 12.57 -2.06 5.08
CA ALA A 47 12.45 -3.46 4.69
C ALA A 47 10.97 -3.84 4.67
N ILE A 48 10.52 -4.42 3.57
CA ILE A 48 9.15 -4.91 3.40
C ILE A 48 9.15 -6.40 3.16
N SER A 49 8.09 -7.06 3.62
CA SER A 49 7.77 -8.43 3.22
C SER A 49 6.65 -8.39 2.20
N CYS A 50 6.85 -9.02 1.05
CA CYS A 50 5.82 -9.19 0.03
C CYS A 50 5.65 -10.68 -0.31
N PHE A 51 4.43 -11.04 -0.71
CA PHE A 51 4.16 -12.34 -1.30
C PHE A 51 4.15 -12.18 -2.82
N ALA A 52 5.11 -12.82 -3.48
CA ALA A 52 5.23 -12.80 -4.93
C ALA A 52 5.47 -14.22 -5.43
N ASP A 53 4.71 -14.64 -6.43
CA ASP A 53 4.83 -15.94 -7.10
C ASP A 53 4.86 -17.16 -6.16
N GLY A 54 4.04 -17.13 -5.11
CA GLY A 54 3.92 -18.25 -4.16
C GLY A 54 4.99 -18.26 -3.06
N ALA A 55 5.89 -17.28 -3.02
CA ALA A 55 6.95 -17.17 -2.03
C ALA A 55 6.90 -15.83 -1.28
N ILE A 56 7.27 -15.87 0.00
CA ILE A 56 7.51 -14.65 0.78
C ILE A 56 8.92 -14.15 0.43
N THR A 57 9.00 -12.95 -0.12
CA THR A 57 10.23 -12.26 -0.44
C THR A 57 10.38 -11.05 0.48
N GLN A 58 11.57 -10.87 1.04
CA GLN A 58 11.92 -9.65 1.76
C GLN A 58 12.69 -8.73 0.83
N LEU A 59 12.25 -7.48 0.71
CA LEU A 59 12.92 -6.45 -0.05
C LEU A 59 13.42 -5.39 0.91
N CYS A 60 14.70 -5.04 0.81
CA CYS A 60 15.36 -4.06 1.68
C CYS A 60 15.92 -2.86 0.89
N ASP A 61 15.73 -2.84 -0.43
CA ASP A 61 16.18 -1.78 -1.32
C ASP A 61 14.95 -1.00 -1.84
N PRO A 62 14.77 0.27 -1.44
CA PRO A 62 13.66 1.10 -1.88
C PRO A 62 13.54 1.27 -3.39
N SER A 63 14.64 1.13 -4.14
CA SER A 63 14.60 1.20 -5.61
C SER A 63 13.78 0.04 -6.22
N LEU A 64 13.77 -1.11 -5.55
CA LEU A 64 12.94 -2.26 -5.94
C LEU A 64 11.45 -1.99 -5.71
N TYR A 65 11.10 -1.14 -4.74
CA TYR A 65 9.70 -0.80 -4.47
C TYR A 65 9.14 0.06 -5.62
N VAL A 66 9.96 0.97 -6.15
CA VAL A 66 9.58 1.81 -7.29
C VAL A 66 9.24 0.93 -8.49
N LEU A 67 10.08 -0.08 -8.78
CA LEU A 67 9.84 -1.01 -9.88
C LEU A 67 8.55 -1.83 -9.66
N LEU A 68 8.30 -2.27 -8.43
CA LEU A 68 7.09 -3.01 -8.08
C LEU A 68 5.81 -2.18 -8.23
N ILE A 69 5.86 -0.87 -8.00
CA ILE A 69 4.69 0.02 -8.05
C ILE A 69 4.49 0.58 -9.47
N ALA A 70 5.57 0.97 -10.15
CA ALA A 70 5.48 1.60 -11.48
C ALA A 70 4.89 0.65 -12.54
N GLY A 71 5.31 -0.62 -12.54
CA GLY A 71 4.82 -1.62 -13.50
C GLY A 71 3.29 -1.79 -13.49
N PRO A 72 2.65 -1.94 -12.30
CA PRO A 72 1.20 -1.91 -12.20
C PRO A 72 0.56 -0.61 -12.68
N LEU A 73 1.09 0.54 -12.26
CA LEU A 73 0.56 1.84 -12.66
C LEU A 73 0.56 2.04 -14.18
N ASP A 74 1.62 1.62 -14.88
CA ASP A 74 1.69 1.69 -16.34
C ASP A 74 0.59 0.87 -17.02
N LYS A 75 0.24 -0.29 -16.46
CA LYS A 75 -0.78 -1.18 -17.00
C LYS A 75 -2.21 -0.72 -16.74
N LEU A 76 -2.45 0.06 -15.68
CA LEU A 76 -3.77 0.62 -15.38
C LEU A 76 -4.24 1.62 -16.45
N GLY A 77 -3.32 2.23 -17.22
CA GLY A 77 -3.68 3.14 -18.32
C GLY A 77 -4.36 4.44 -17.90
N GLY A 78 -4.47 4.71 -16.59
CA GLY A 78 -5.19 5.84 -16.02
C GLY A 78 -5.02 5.93 -14.50
N LEU A 79 -5.73 6.88 -13.88
CA LEU A 79 -5.71 7.08 -12.44
C LEU A 79 -6.83 6.25 -11.79
N PRO A 80 -6.54 5.51 -10.71
CA PRO A 80 -7.59 4.85 -9.95
C PRO A 80 -8.48 5.87 -9.25
N GLU A 81 -9.77 5.54 -9.13
CA GLU A 81 -10.71 6.22 -8.26
C GLU A 81 -10.69 5.57 -6.87
N LEU A 82 -10.64 6.39 -5.82
CA LEU A 82 -10.75 5.90 -4.43
C LEU A 82 -12.22 5.60 -4.11
N ARG A 83 -12.56 4.34 -3.86
CA ARG A 83 -13.89 3.93 -3.38
C ARG A 83 -14.00 3.93 -1.87
N GLY A 84 -12.89 3.74 -1.17
CA GLY A 84 -12.80 3.87 0.28
C GLY A 84 -11.68 3.04 0.87
N HIS A 85 -11.58 3.07 2.20
CA HIS A 85 -10.63 2.26 2.95
C HIS A 85 -11.19 1.89 4.32
N ARG A 86 -10.58 0.90 4.96
CA ARG A 86 -10.87 0.48 6.34
C ARG A 86 -9.56 0.21 7.06
N VAL A 87 -9.46 0.68 8.30
CA VAL A 87 -8.32 0.41 9.19
C VAL A 87 -8.79 -0.43 10.38
N GLU A 88 -8.00 -1.43 10.75
CA GLU A 88 -8.21 -2.24 11.95
C GLU A 88 -6.87 -2.44 12.67
N ALA A 89 -6.81 -2.05 13.94
CA ALA A 89 -5.62 -2.30 14.75
C ALA A 89 -5.50 -3.78 15.12
N VAL A 90 -4.29 -4.31 15.00
CA VAL A 90 -3.92 -5.66 15.44
C VAL A 90 -3.21 -5.62 16.79
N SER A 91 -2.45 -4.55 17.04
CA SER A 91 -1.75 -4.28 18.30
C SER A 91 -1.62 -2.76 18.51
N GLU A 92 -0.99 -2.34 19.60
CA GLU A 92 -0.71 -0.91 19.90
C GLU A 92 0.19 -0.23 18.85
N ASN A 93 0.90 -1.02 18.03
CA ASN A 93 1.87 -0.54 17.05
C ASN A 93 1.65 -1.09 15.64
N SER A 94 0.58 -1.84 15.39
CA SER A 94 0.29 -2.38 14.06
C SER A 94 -1.20 -2.32 13.71
N ALA A 95 -1.47 -2.14 12.41
CA ALA A 95 -2.81 -2.13 11.86
C ALA A 95 -2.84 -2.77 10.48
N ILE A 96 -3.98 -3.36 10.13
CA ILE A 96 -4.30 -3.81 8.77
C ILE A 96 -5.16 -2.74 8.11
N ILE A 97 -4.84 -2.44 6.86
CA ILE A 97 -5.54 -1.45 6.06
C ILE A 97 -6.06 -2.14 4.81
N TRP A 98 -7.37 -2.12 4.60
CA TRP A 98 -7.99 -2.49 3.33
C TRP A 98 -8.24 -1.24 2.52
N LEU A 99 -7.77 -1.23 1.28
CA LEU A 99 -7.97 -0.15 0.33
C LEU A 99 -8.84 -0.66 -0.83
N PHE A 100 -9.87 0.11 -1.18
CA PHE A 100 -10.78 -0.19 -2.27
C PHE A 100 -10.66 0.90 -3.34
N LEU A 101 -10.28 0.49 -4.54
CA LEU A 101 -10.07 1.35 -5.70
C LEU A 101 -10.97 0.89 -6.85
N GLU A 102 -11.14 1.75 -7.85
CA GLU A 102 -11.76 1.41 -9.12
C GLU A 102 -10.92 1.95 -10.29
N VAL A 103 -10.72 1.15 -11.33
CA VAL A 103 -10.05 1.55 -12.57
C VAL A 103 -10.88 1.06 -13.73
N ASP A 104 -11.31 1.96 -14.62
CA ASP A 104 -12.13 1.63 -15.80
C ASP A 104 -13.37 0.76 -15.47
N GLY A 105 -14.02 1.02 -14.31
CA GLY A 105 -15.19 0.26 -13.84
C GLY A 105 -14.86 -1.10 -13.19
N ILE A 106 -13.58 -1.43 -13.03
CA ILE A 106 -13.12 -2.65 -12.36
C ILE A 106 -12.74 -2.31 -10.91
N ALA A 107 -13.41 -2.94 -9.96
CA ALA A 107 -13.10 -2.80 -8.53
C ALA A 107 -11.83 -3.58 -8.17
N ILE A 108 -10.95 -2.93 -7.41
CA ILE A 108 -9.65 -3.45 -6.95
C ILE A 108 -9.63 -3.36 -5.43
N SER A 109 -9.20 -4.43 -4.76
CA SER A 109 -9.00 -4.43 -3.31
C SER A 109 -7.54 -4.77 -2.98
N ASN A 110 -6.92 -3.94 -2.15
CA ASN A 110 -5.56 -4.12 -1.67
C ASN A 110 -5.55 -4.20 -0.15
N VAL A 111 -4.59 -4.94 0.40
CA VAL A 111 -4.39 -5.06 1.84
C VAL A 111 -2.97 -4.67 2.19
N TYR A 112 -2.82 -3.72 3.10
CA TYR A 112 -1.55 -3.22 3.59
C TYR A 112 -1.40 -3.50 5.08
N PHE A 113 -0.17 -3.80 5.50
CA PHE A 113 0.21 -3.94 6.91
C PHE A 113 0.96 -2.67 7.32
N PHE A 114 0.36 -1.88 8.19
CA PHE A 114 0.96 -0.67 8.74
C PHE A 114 1.61 -0.97 10.09
N ARG A 115 2.80 -0.41 10.29
CA ARG A 115 3.56 -0.57 11.54
C ARG A 115 4.17 0.74 12.00
N GLN A 116 4.12 0.96 13.31
CA GLN A 116 4.91 1.95 14.02
C GLN A 116 6.10 1.23 14.68
N MET A 117 7.30 1.62 14.29
CA MET A 117 8.56 1.12 14.85
C MET A 117 8.88 1.85 16.16
N GLU A 118 9.66 1.22 17.03
CA GLU A 118 10.05 1.79 18.34
C GLU A 118 10.83 3.11 18.22
N ASN A 119 11.54 3.31 17.11
CA ASN A 119 12.25 4.54 16.80
C ASN A 119 11.34 5.67 16.27
N GLY A 120 10.01 5.48 16.27
CA GLY A 120 9.03 6.43 15.77
C GLY A 120 8.81 6.40 14.25
N THR A 121 9.55 5.58 13.50
CA THR A 121 9.33 5.42 12.05
C THR A 121 8.02 4.71 11.81
N GLN A 122 7.26 5.15 10.81
CA GLN A 122 5.96 4.59 10.47
C GLN A 122 5.89 4.31 8.97
N GLY A 123 5.18 3.25 8.59
CA GLY A 123 4.98 2.94 7.19
C GLY A 123 4.36 1.57 6.97
N PHE A 124 4.22 1.23 5.69
CA PHE A 124 3.82 -0.11 5.30
C PHE A 124 5.01 -1.07 5.49
N GLU A 125 4.84 -2.07 6.36
CA GLU A 125 5.77 -3.19 6.56
C GLU A 125 5.62 -4.25 5.46
N GLY A 126 4.48 -4.23 4.78
CA GLY A 126 4.17 -5.11 3.69
C GLY A 126 2.82 -4.76 3.12
N GLY A 127 2.54 -5.39 2.01
CA GLY A 127 1.23 -5.38 1.40
C GLY A 127 1.06 -6.69 0.67
N ILE A 128 -0.18 -7.12 0.52
CA ILE A 128 -0.51 -8.08 -0.52
C ILE A 128 -0.37 -7.31 -1.84
N PHE A 129 0.86 -7.16 -2.32
CA PHE A 129 1.16 -6.79 -3.70
C PHE A 129 0.59 -7.83 -4.68
N ASP A 130 0.08 -8.95 -4.17
CA ASP A 130 -0.75 -9.89 -4.91
C ASP A 130 -2.10 -9.27 -5.31
N GLY A 131 -2.62 -8.21 -4.68
CA GLY A 131 -3.83 -7.53 -5.19
C GLY A 131 -3.58 -6.86 -6.53
N GLU A 132 -2.52 -6.04 -6.60
CA GLU A 132 -2.06 -5.39 -7.83
C GLU A 132 -1.47 -6.42 -8.82
N SER A 133 -0.61 -7.35 -8.37
CA SER A 133 0.02 -8.37 -9.24
C SER A 133 -0.95 -9.44 -9.74
N TRP A 134 -1.98 -9.82 -8.96
CA TRP A 134 -3.08 -10.66 -9.42
C TRP A 134 -3.94 -9.91 -10.42
N LEU A 135 -4.28 -8.64 -10.17
CA LEU A 135 -4.97 -7.80 -11.15
C LEU A 135 -4.17 -7.71 -12.46
N LEU A 136 -2.83 -7.57 -12.37
CA LEU A 136 -1.95 -7.59 -13.54
C LEU A 136 -1.89 -8.94 -14.27
N LYS A 137 -2.20 -10.05 -13.59
CA LYS A 137 -2.36 -11.37 -14.20
C LYS A 137 -3.75 -11.55 -14.82
N GLN A 138 -4.75 -10.76 -14.40
CA GLN A 138 -6.13 -10.81 -14.90
C GLN A 138 -6.42 -9.80 -16.02
N LEU A 139 -5.69 -8.68 -16.09
CA LEU A 139 -5.79 -7.73 -17.19
C LEU A 139 -5.26 -8.40 -18.46
N PRO A 140 -6.08 -8.51 -19.54
CA PRO A 140 -5.62 -9.10 -20.78
C PRO A 140 -4.38 -8.34 -21.26
N ASN A 141 -3.36 -9.06 -21.70
CA ASN A 141 -2.22 -8.48 -22.43
C ASN A 141 -2.79 -7.65 -23.59
N ARG A 142 -2.87 -6.34 -23.42
CA ARG A 142 -3.24 -5.39 -24.48
C ARG A 142 -1.98 -4.84 -25.10
#